data_AF-A0A931RTQ9-F1
#
_entry.id   AF-A0A931RTQ9-F1
#
_cell.length_a   1.000
_cell.length_b   1.000
_cell.length_c   1.000
_cell.angle_alpha   90.00
_cell.angle_beta   90.00
_cell.angle_gamma   90.00
#
_symmetry.space_group_name_H-M   'P 1'
#
loop_
_entity.id
_entity.type
_entity.pdbx_description
1 polymer ?
#
loop_
_entity_poly.entity_id
_entity_poly.type
_entity_poly.pdbx_seq_one_letter_code
_entity_poly.pdbx_strand_id
1 'polypeptide(L)'
;MDNHLENPNKETGVDFIRNNIANAPTEVEAEFSRTANTWLECFGSRIFQIETYLDMNSTRTDLSEEQYGQAEAKLAELKELHAQFKQQYPDRDTIPPEEVKQELFRKLDILN
;
A
#
# COMPACT_ATOMS: atom_id res chain seq x y z
N MET A 1 -41.34 -1.85 -6.15
CA MET A 1 -40.38 -2.71 -5.46
C MET A 1 -39.18 -2.81 -6.38
N ASP A 2 -38.29 -1.84 -6.27
CA ASP A 2 -37.09 -1.77 -7.11
C ASP A 2 -36.10 -2.81 -6.61
N ASN A 3 -35.95 -3.89 -7.38
CA ASN A 3 -34.84 -4.82 -7.24
C ASN A 3 -33.55 -4.09 -7.61
N HIS A 4 -32.88 -3.50 -6.62
CA HIS A 4 -31.45 -3.21 -6.73
C HIS A 4 -30.73 -4.55 -6.75
N LEU A 5 -30.46 -5.04 -7.96
CA LEU A 5 -29.51 -6.12 -8.18
C LEU A 5 -28.13 -5.63 -7.72
N GLU A 6 -27.75 -5.97 -6.49
CA GLU A 6 -26.38 -5.86 -6.03
C GLU A 6 -25.52 -6.70 -6.99
N ASN A 7 -24.61 -6.03 -7.68
CA ASN A 7 -23.72 -6.66 -8.63
C ASN A 7 -22.64 -7.43 -7.85
N PRO A 8 -22.64 -8.77 -7.84
CA PRO A 8 -21.76 -9.58 -6.97
C PRO A 8 -20.28 -9.51 -7.37
N ASN A 9 -19.93 -8.73 -8.39
CA ASN A 9 -18.59 -8.58 -8.97
C ASN A 9 -17.96 -7.21 -8.68
N LYS A 10 -18.47 -6.43 -7.73
CA LYS A 10 -17.89 -5.12 -7.41
C LYS A 10 -16.64 -5.32 -6.54
N GLU A 11 -15.45 -5.07 -7.10
CA GLU A 11 -14.19 -5.09 -6.35
C GLU A 11 -14.31 -4.24 -5.09
N THR A 12 -13.92 -4.84 -3.96
CA THR A 12 -13.96 -4.20 -2.65
C THR A 12 -12.67 -3.41 -2.40
N GLY A 13 -12.68 -2.54 -1.38
CA GLY A 13 -11.44 -1.86 -1.03
C GLY A 13 -10.37 -2.82 -0.48
N VAL A 14 -10.79 -3.93 0.15
CA VAL A 14 -9.87 -5.03 0.52
C VAL A 14 -9.23 -5.67 -0.72
N ASP A 15 -9.99 -5.88 -1.80
CA ASP A 15 -9.44 -6.43 -3.05
C ASP A 15 -8.43 -5.48 -3.69
N PHE A 16 -8.72 -4.18 -3.69
CA PHE A 16 -7.76 -3.18 -4.15
C PHE A 16 -6.48 -3.14 -3.31
N ILE A 17 -6.58 -3.25 -1.99
CA ILE A 17 -5.40 -3.33 -1.10
C ILE A 17 -4.57 -4.58 -1.40
N ARG A 18 -5.21 -5.75 -1.49
CA ARG A 18 -4.52 -7.01 -1.83
C ARG A 18 -3.83 -6.95 -3.17
N ASN A 19 -4.50 -6.41 -4.18
CA ASN A 19 -3.93 -6.23 -5.50
C ASN A 19 -2.75 -5.25 -5.46
N ASN A 20 -2.84 -4.18 -4.67
CA ASN A 20 -1.73 -3.24 -4.49
C ASN A 20 -0.51 -3.92 -3.85
N ILE A 21 -0.71 -4.67 -2.76
CA ILE A 21 0.36 -5.41 -2.07
C ILE A 21 1.02 -6.42 -3.02
N ALA A 22 0.22 -7.22 -3.73
CA ALA A 22 0.72 -8.29 -4.59
C ALA A 22 1.56 -7.75 -5.77
N ASN A 23 1.20 -6.59 -6.32
CA ASN A 23 1.87 -6.01 -7.49
C ASN A 23 2.92 -4.95 -7.13
N ALA A 24 3.00 -4.52 -5.86
CA ALA A 24 3.87 -3.44 -5.44
C ALA A 24 5.34 -3.58 -5.89
N PRO A 25 6.01 -4.75 -5.80
CA PRO A 25 7.39 -4.88 -6.26
C PRO A 25 7.56 -4.51 -7.74
N THR A 26 6.71 -5.06 -8.60
CA THR A 26 6.76 -4.81 -10.05
C THR A 26 6.38 -3.37 -10.37
N GLU A 27 5.34 -2.83 -9.73
CA GLU A 27 4.84 -1.49 -9.98
C GLU A 27 5.80 -0.40 -9.51
N VAL A 28 6.48 -0.59 -8.37
CA VAL A 28 7.49 0.33 -7.87
C VAL A 28 8.69 0.39 -8.81
N GLU A 29 9.19 -0.75 -9.27
CA GLU A 29 10.32 -0.78 -10.22
C GLU A 29 9.93 -0.19 -11.59
N ALA A 30 8.72 -0.47 -12.06
CA ALA A 30 8.18 0.13 -13.28
C ALA A 30 8.02 1.66 -13.14
N GLU A 31 7.52 2.16 -12.00
CA GLU A 31 7.39 3.60 -11.72
C GLU A 31 8.77 4.27 -11.59
N PHE A 32 9.71 3.63 -10.88
CA PHE A 32 11.05 4.15 -10.69
C PHE A 32 11.82 4.27 -12.00
N SER A 33 11.70 3.28 -12.90
CA SER A 33 12.38 3.31 -14.20
C SER A 33 11.88 4.42 -15.14
N ARG A 34 10.61 4.86 -15.00
CA ARG A 34 9.96 5.81 -15.92
C ARG A 34 9.80 7.24 -15.40
N THR A 35 10.12 7.50 -14.13
CA THR A 35 9.94 8.81 -13.49
C THR A 35 11.28 9.39 -13.03
N ALA A 36 11.29 10.64 -12.59
CA ALA A 36 12.44 11.26 -11.93
C ALA A 36 12.44 11.06 -10.40
N ASN A 37 11.43 10.35 -9.88
CA ASN A 37 11.23 10.15 -8.45
C ASN A 37 12.34 9.25 -7.88
N THR A 38 12.55 9.36 -6.57
CA THR A 38 13.34 8.37 -5.83
C THR A 38 12.60 7.03 -5.76
N TRP A 39 13.33 5.95 -5.48
CA TRP A 39 12.71 4.63 -5.31
C TRP A 39 11.67 4.65 -4.17
N LEU A 40 12.00 5.33 -3.07
CA LEU A 40 11.09 5.46 -1.92
C LEU A 40 9.88 6.33 -2.21
N GLU A 41 9.97 7.33 -3.07
CA GLU A 41 8.78 8.06 -3.53
C GLU A 41 7.85 7.18 -4.34
N CYS A 42 8.38 6.32 -5.21
CA CYS A 42 7.59 5.34 -5.96
C CYS A 42 6.92 4.31 -5.02
N PHE A 43 7.64 3.85 -3.99
CA PHE A 43 7.05 3.02 -2.93
C PHE A 43 5.97 3.78 -2.13
N GLY A 44 6.19 5.07 -1.86
CA GLY A 44 5.22 5.94 -1.18
C GLY A 44 3.88 6.04 -1.93
N SER A 45 3.90 6.00 -3.26
CA SER A 45 2.68 5.92 -4.08
C SER A 45 1.85 4.68 -3.74
N ARG A 46 2.48 3.54 -3.40
CA ARG A 46 1.77 2.30 -2.98
C ARG A 46 1.14 2.48 -1.61
N ILE A 47 1.88 3.03 -0.65
CA ILE A 47 1.35 3.36 0.70
C ILE A 47 0.10 4.24 0.57
N PHE A 48 0.18 5.32 -0.22
CA PHE A 48 -0.93 6.25 -0.39
C PHE A 48 -2.17 5.58 -0.99
N GLN A 49 -2.00 4.69 -1.96
CA GLN A 49 -3.10 3.93 -2.54
C GLN A 49 -3.73 3.00 -1.52
N ILE A 50 -2.92 2.26 -0.75
CA ILE A 50 -3.41 1.39 0.33
C ILE A 50 -4.18 2.19 1.37
N GLU A 51 -3.67 3.34 1.82
CA GLU A 51 -4.36 4.25 2.76
C GLU A 51 -5.70 4.70 2.18
N THR A 52 -5.73 5.13 0.92
CA THR A 52 -6.95 5.56 0.23
C THR A 52 -8.00 4.45 0.18
N TYR A 53 -7.58 3.21 -0.13
CA TYR A 53 -8.48 2.07 -0.17
C TYR A 53 -8.91 1.60 1.22
N LEU A 54 -8.04 1.71 2.23
CA LEU A 54 -8.38 1.39 3.61
C LEU A 54 -9.49 2.32 4.14
N ASP A 55 -9.45 3.60 3.76
CA ASP A 55 -10.46 4.58 4.15
C ASP A 55 -11.82 4.45 3.42
N MET A 56 -11.93 3.60 2.40
CA MET A 56 -13.19 3.38 1.69
C MET A 56 -14.24 2.72 2.61
N ASN A 57 -15.49 3.16 2.46
CA ASN A 57 -16.63 2.55 3.17
C ASN A 57 -16.75 1.04 2.94
N SER A 58 -16.43 0.55 1.73
CA SER A 58 -16.44 -0.88 1.43
C SER A 58 -15.42 -1.66 2.25
N THR A 59 -14.22 -1.11 2.50
CA THR A 59 -13.23 -1.77 3.34
C THR A 59 -13.68 -1.86 4.79
N ARG A 60 -14.32 -0.80 5.30
CA ARG A 60 -14.87 -0.77 6.66
C ARG A 60 -16.01 -1.76 6.86
N THR A 61 -16.74 -2.15 5.81
CA THR A 61 -17.77 -3.18 5.90
C THR A 61 -17.22 -4.60 5.80
N ASP A 62 -16.07 -4.77 5.15
CA ASP A 62 -15.49 -6.09 4.86
C ASP A 62 -14.46 -6.54 5.91
N LEU A 63 -13.92 -5.61 6.70
CA LEU A 63 -13.06 -5.89 7.85
C LEU A 63 -13.86 -5.75 9.14
N SER A 64 -13.60 -6.64 10.11
CA SER A 64 -14.03 -6.39 11.49
C SER A 64 -13.31 -5.16 12.07
N GLU A 65 -13.88 -4.55 13.11
CA GLU A 65 -13.25 -3.40 13.80
C GLU A 65 -11.83 -3.73 14.29
N GLU A 66 -11.62 -4.95 14.78
CA GLU A 66 -10.30 -5.43 15.19
C GLU A 66 -9.32 -5.50 14.00
N GLN A 67 -9.73 -6.12 12.89
CA GLN A 67 -8.88 -6.22 11.69
C GLN A 67 -8.57 -4.85 11.09
N TYR A 68 -9.56 -3.95 11.09
CA TYR A 68 -9.38 -2.59 10.62
C TYR A 68 -8.36 -1.84 11.49
N GLY A 69 -8.52 -1.87 12.82
CA GLY A 69 -7.58 -1.25 13.74
C GLY A 69 -6.16 -1.83 13.65
N GLN A 70 -6.03 -3.14 13.43
CA GLN A 70 -4.73 -3.78 13.17
C GLN A 70 -4.10 -3.29 11.86
N ALA A 71 -4.89 -3.17 10.79
CA ALA A 71 -4.43 -2.67 9.50
C ALA A 71 -3.99 -1.19 9.60
N GLU A 72 -4.73 -0.34 10.31
CA GLU A 72 -4.36 1.05 10.58
C GLU A 72 -3.03 1.14 11.36
N ALA A 73 -2.87 0.32 12.41
CA ALA A 73 -1.64 0.29 13.20
C ALA A 73 -0.42 -0.12 12.36
N LYS A 74 -0.55 -1.18 11.56
CA LYS A 74 0.51 -1.65 10.65
C LYS A 74 0.85 -0.61 9.58
N LEU A 75 -0.15 0.07 9.03
CA LEU A 75 0.05 1.15 8.05
C LEU A 75 0.80 2.34 8.68
N ALA A 76 0.48 2.70 9.93
CA ALA A 76 1.19 3.75 10.65
C ALA A 76 2.67 3.40 10.87
N GLU A 77 2.98 2.17 11.31
CA GLU A 77 4.35 1.69 11.46
C GLU A 77 5.12 1.72 10.13
N LEU A 78 4.47 1.32 9.04
CA LEU A 78 5.07 1.34 7.71
C LEU A 78 5.39 2.78 7.25
N LYS A 79 4.47 3.73 7.49
CA LYS A 79 4.67 5.15 7.16
C LYS A 79 5.85 5.75 7.93
N GLU A 80 6.01 5.37 9.20
CA GLU A 80 7.17 5.81 10.00
C GLU A 80 8.47 5.23 9.45
N LEU A 81 8.53 3.92 9.17
CA LEU A 81 9.71 3.29 8.59
C LEU A 81 10.07 3.89 7.23
N HIS A 82 9.06 4.13 6.38
CA HIS A 82 9.22 4.78 5.09
C HIS A 82 9.85 6.18 5.24
N ALA A 83 9.38 6.98 6.20
CA ALA A 83 9.94 8.30 6.48
C ALA A 83 11.40 8.22 6.94
N GLN A 84 11.76 7.23 7.76
CA GLN A 84 13.13 7.00 8.20
C GLN A 84 14.05 6.65 7.02
N PHE A 85 13.62 5.76 6.13
CA PHE A 85 14.41 5.42 4.94
C PHE A 85 14.50 6.58 3.94
N LYS A 86 13.47 7.43 3.82
CA LYS A 86 13.54 8.62 2.95
C LYS A 86 14.64 9.59 3.37
N GLN A 87 15.02 9.61 4.65
CA GLN A 87 16.15 10.41 5.12
C GLN A 87 17.51 9.80 4.75
N GLN A 88 17.59 8.46 4.69
CA GLN A 88 18.82 7.73 4.36
C GLN A 88 19.07 7.64 2.85
N TYR A 89 18.00 7.64 2.07
CA TYR A 89 18.00 7.54 0.61
C TYR A 89 17.22 8.73 0.00
N PRO A 90 17.73 9.96 0.16
CA PRO A 90 16.99 11.18 -0.20
C PRO A 90 16.89 11.42 -1.70
N ASP A 91 17.73 10.76 -2.50
CA ASP A 91 17.97 11.10 -3.89
C ASP A 91 17.71 9.89 -4.80
N ARG A 92 17.48 10.15 -6.09
CA ARG A 92 17.23 9.10 -7.08
C ARG A 92 18.41 8.14 -7.24
N ASP A 93 19.63 8.65 -7.11
CA ASP A 93 20.86 7.88 -7.26
C ASP A 93 21.22 7.07 -6.01
N THR A 94 20.60 7.38 -4.86
CA THR A 94 20.74 6.61 -3.62
C THR A 94 19.67 5.53 -3.53
N ILE A 95 19.83 4.46 -4.32
CA ILE A 95 18.86 3.36 -4.33
C ILE A 95 18.98 2.53 -3.04
N PRO A 96 17.88 2.27 -2.31
CA PRO A 96 17.91 1.40 -1.15
C PRO A 96 18.43 0.00 -1.52
N PRO A 97 19.25 -0.62 -0.65
CA PRO A 97 19.70 -1.99 -0.87
C PRO A 97 18.52 -2.96 -0.79
N GLU A 98 18.70 -4.14 -1.38
CA GLU A 98 17.62 -5.12 -1.55
C GLU A 98 16.98 -5.55 -0.23
N GLU A 99 17.76 -5.63 0.85
CA GLU A 99 17.27 -5.97 2.19
C GLU A 99 16.24 -4.95 2.71
N VAL A 100 16.48 -3.65 2.45
CA VAL A 100 15.55 -2.57 2.81
C VAL A 100 14.29 -2.64 1.96
N LYS A 101 14.42 -2.92 0.66
CA LYS A 101 13.27 -3.09 -0.23
C LYS A 101 12.38 -4.26 0.22
N GLN A 102 12.99 -5.40 0.55
CA GLN A 102 12.28 -6.58 1.04
C GLN A 102 11.60 -6.33 2.39
N GLU A 103 12.27 -5.61 3.30
CA GLU A 103 11.64 -5.22 4.57
C GLU A 103 10.39 -4.37 4.35
N LEU A 104 10.47 -3.38 3.45
CA LEU A 104 9.35 -2.51 3.10
C LEU A 104 8.18 -3.29 2.48
N PHE A 105 8.44 -4.17 1.50
CA PHE A 105 7.38 -4.99 0.91
C PHE A 105 6.77 -5.98 1.90
N ARG A 106 7.56 -6.54 2.81
CA ARG A 106 7.04 -7.39 3.89
C ARG A 106 6.11 -6.61 4.83
N LYS A 107 6.45 -5.37 5.15
CA LYS A 107 5.62 -4.50 6.01
C LYS A 107 4.45 -3.84 5.28
N LEU A 108 4.46 -3.83 3.94
CA LEU A 108 3.35 -3.37 3.11
C LEU A 108 2.11 -4.27 3.25
N ASP A 109 2.31 -5.53 3.63
CA ASP A 109 1.25 -6.50 3.84
C ASP A 109 0.47 -6.25 5.15
N ILE A 110 -0.27 -5.13 5.20
CA ILE A 110 -0.98 -4.68 6.39
C ILE A 110 -2.19 -5.54 6.76
N LEU A 111 -2.60 -6.46 5.88
CA LEU A 111 -3.77 -7.32 6.07
C LEU A 111 -3.44 -8.69 6.71
N ASN A 112 -2.15 -9.06 6.79
CA ASN A 112 -1.68 -10.33 7.38
C ASN A 112 -0.91 -10.10 8.69
#